data_AF-A0A936K1Y6-F1
#
_entry.id   AF-A0A936K1Y6-F1
#
_cell.length_a   1.000
_cell.length_b   1.000
_cell.length_c   1.000
_cell.angle_alpha   90.00
_cell.angle_beta   90.00
_cell.angle_gamma   90.00
#
_symmetry.space_group_name_H-M   'P 1'
#
loop_
_entity.id
_entity.type
_entity.pdbx_description
1 polymer ?
#
loop_
_entity_poly.entity_id
_entity_poly.type
_entity_poly.pdbx_seq_one_letter_code
_entity_poly.pdbx_strand_id
1 'polypeptide(L)'
;MRCNGRMTVAEIAEALRQPADEVDAALARLETAQLIFLKPRIPLDGPALQRLRAVVAALPDHAARARWLLGVDQLLDGTETARHAFGQADAVATVQHGLAAPFQALSGQGPTRLHGNTYAGRGLLVMDARRDLQLRIGEPLALQLMTALRPVLDAAHWYSCQVHAQLSEFASGLFDHSQQGGQMPFDRWWFELQQEAATVQAIVDDVGEQLSERWAQVLPVDNAAKGNDAGVRAAAVFADVAPGWPGANFQAPDVLLAAADAAQLDDAFFVLGELHAADRSLLRQVFVSAHADPQRLVDAVRADQSEPELRPQLRTEALLARTQVLPGAPYAFDIECDSVVSPHEPARVLRSGALWLQRRDSELRIVDREQGHDFPLRAFLGPQAGALSAGEFRLYAPAAHRARQRAGLLVVARELWRLTLDTVAPLIQAQRGGPAQAFARVRRLARDQGWPRRVFYRVAGEPKPIYLDLDSPSLVDLFLRTVAAAARRGDPALDVSEMLPDPSQCWLPDAAGARYSSEWRMLFVRRTRAVRAFA
;
A
#
# COMPACT_ATOMS: atom_id res chain seq x y z
N MET A 1 7.26 22.54 29.83
CA MET A 1 8.04 21.30 29.64
C MET A 1 9.37 21.65 28.97
N ARG A 2 10.52 21.19 29.50
CA ARG A 2 11.86 21.45 28.90
C ARG A 2 12.28 20.39 27.87
N CYS A 3 11.78 19.16 28.01
CA CYS A 3 11.90 18.11 26.99
C CYS A 3 10.87 18.34 25.86
N ASN A 4 11.07 19.38 25.05
CA ASN A 4 10.16 19.77 23.97
C ASN A 4 10.63 19.33 22.57
N GLY A 5 11.71 18.53 22.50
CA GLY A 5 12.32 18.06 21.26
C GLY A 5 13.05 19.14 20.45
N ARG A 6 13.38 20.30 21.06
CA ARG A 6 14.16 21.39 20.45
C ARG A 6 15.48 21.68 21.17
N MET A 7 15.63 21.20 22.40
CA MET A 7 16.79 21.45 23.24
C MET A 7 17.67 20.19 23.32
N THR A 8 18.97 20.38 23.27
CA THR A 8 20.00 19.38 23.61
C THR A 8 19.98 19.10 25.11
N VAL A 9 20.61 17.99 25.52
CA VAL A 9 20.72 17.65 26.95
C VAL A 9 21.46 18.74 27.72
N ALA A 10 22.52 19.30 27.14
CA ALA A 10 23.27 20.41 27.73
C ALA A 10 22.39 21.66 27.95
N GLU A 11 21.59 22.05 26.96
CA GLU A 11 20.66 23.18 27.08
C GLU A 11 19.54 22.91 28.11
N ILE A 12 19.08 21.65 28.23
CA ILE A 12 18.12 21.27 29.27
C ILE A 12 18.76 21.41 30.65
N ALA A 13 19.99 20.93 30.84
CA ALA A 13 20.73 21.05 32.08
C ALA A 13 20.97 22.51 32.48
N GLU A 14 21.39 23.33 31.53
CA GLU A 14 21.57 24.77 31.72
C GLU A 14 20.25 25.46 32.12
N ALA A 15 19.16 25.18 31.39
CA ALA A 15 17.85 25.77 31.66
C ALA A 15 17.23 25.32 33.00
N LEU A 16 17.60 24.13 33.48
CA LEU A 16 17.19 23.61 34.79
C LEU A 16 18.14 24.04 35.92
N ARG A 17 19.31 24.61 35.59
CA ARG A 17 20.39 24.91 36.54
C ARG A 17 20.81 23.68 37.34
N GLN A 18 20.90 22.53 36.67
CA GLN A 18 21.30 21.27 37.26
C GLN A 18 22.60 20.76 36.62
N PRO A 19 23.39 19.95 37.35
CA PRO A 19 24.52 19.23 36.79
C PRO A 19 24.10 18.36 35.59
N ALA A 20 24.92 18.33 34.54
CA ALA A 20 24.58 17.61 33.30
C ALA A 20 24.44 16.10 33.53
N ASP A 21 25.23 15.52 34.42
CA ASP A 21 25.19 14.10 34.81
C ASP A 21 23.88 13.72 35.53
N GLU A 22 23.37 14.60 36.40
CA GLU A 22 22.06 14.39 37.03
C GLU A 22 20.91 14.42 36.01
N VAL A 23 20.99 15.36 35.05
CA VAL A 23 20.01 15.46 33.97
C VAL A 23 20.10 14.27 33.02
N ASP A 24 21.31 13.86 32.62
CA ASP A 24 21.55 12.66 31.81
C ASP A 24 20.94 11.42 32.49
N ALA A 25 21.21 11.22 33.78
CA ALA A 25 20.64 10.09 34.52
C ALA A 25 19.11 10.15 34.60
N ALA A 26 18.52 11.34 34.73
CA ALA A 26 17.07 11.51 34.71
C ALA A 26 16.47 11.22 33.33
N LEU A 27 17.09 11.73 32.26
CA LEU A 27 16.65 11.49 30.89
C LEU A 27 16.79 10.01 30.51
N ALA A 28 17.86 9.33 30.93
CA ALA A 28 18.04 7.89 30.74
C ALA A 28 16.92 7.07 31.41
N ARG A 29 16.47 7.46 32.62
CA ARG A 29 15.32 6.83 33.29
C ARG A 29 14.03 7.07 32.51
N LEU A 30 13.81 8.30 32.01
CA LEU A 30 12.63 8.63 31.21
C LEU A 30 12.62 7.88 29.87
N GLU A 31 13.78 7.74 29.22
CA GLU A 31 13.92 6.97 27.98
C GLU A 31 13.69 5.47 28.22
N THR A 32 14.24 4.93 29.32
CA THR A 32 13.99 3.54 29.72
C THR A 32 12.50 3.28 29.98
N ALA A 33 11.81 4.27 30.56
CA ALA A 33 10.36 4.24 30.76
C ALA A 33 9.56 4.59 29.49
N GLN A 34 10.22 4.82 28.35
CA GLN A 34 9.62 5.20 27.07
C GLN A 34 8.77 6.48 27.11
N LEU A 35 9.08 7.38 28.04
CA LEU A 35 8.41 8.67 28.19
C LEU A 35 9.04 9.76 27.32
N ILE A 36 10.28 9.56 26.89
CA ILE A 36 11.00 10.41 25.93
C ILE A 36 11.77 9.55 24.93
N PHE A 37 12.22 10.19 23.85
CA PHE A 37 13.17 9.60 22.90
C PHE A 37 14.44 10.46 22.84
N LEU A 38 15.60 9.87 23.12
CA LEU A 38 16.89 10.54 22.99
C LEU A 38 17.56 10.12 21.67
N LYS A 39 17.00 10.58 20.55
CA LYS A 39 17.53 10.24 19.22
C LYS A 39 17.36 11.38 18.24
N PRO A 40 18.17 11.39 17.15
CA PRO A 40 17.99 12.30 16.03
C PRO A 40 16.55 12.34 15.52
N ARG A 41 16.04 13.56 15.31
CA ARG A 41 14.73 13.84 14.71
C ARG A 41 14.85 13.78 13.19
N ILE A 42 14.67 12.60 12.60
CA ILE A 42 14.83 12.38 11.16
C ILE A 42 13.50 11.88 10.58
N PRO A 43 12.92 12.59 9.60
CA PRO A 43 11.79 12.10 8.85
C PRO A 43 12.09 10.78 8.14
N LEU A 44 11.11 9.89 8.09
CA LEU A 44 11.21 8.61 7.37
C LEU A 44 10.91 8.81 5.88
N ASP A 45 11.74 9.57 5.17
CA ASP A 45 11.59 9.85 3.75
C ASP A 45 12.77 9.30 2.92
N GLY A 46 12.70 9.45 1.58
CA GLY A 46 13.75 9.01 0.66
C GLY A 46 15.18 9.47 1.03
N PRO A 47 15.42 10.73 1.42
CA PRO A 47 16.74 11.22 1.79
C PRO A 47 17.14 10.98 3.26
N ALA A 48 16.54 10.02 3.96
CA ALA A 48 16.80 9.81 5.40
C ALA A 48 18.29 9.63 5.76
N LEU A 49 19.09 8.96 4.91
CA LEU A 49 20.52 8.78 5.14
C LEU A 49 21.31 10.10 4.99
N GLN A 50 20.97 10.93 3.99
CA GLN A 50 21.53 12.27 3.83
C GLN A 50 21.12 13.20 4.99
N ARG A 51 19.87 13.10 5.47
CA ARG A 51 19.41 13.84 6.65
C ARG A 51 20.14 13.38 7.91
N LEU A 52 20.36 12.08 8.10
CA LEU A 52 21.17 11.56 9.20
C LEU A 52 22.58 12.15 9.17
N ARG A 53 23.22 12.16 8.00
CA ARG A 53 24.54 12.78 7.81
C ARG A 53 24.53 14.26 8.24
N ALA A 54 23.53 15.03 7.83
CA ALA A 54 23.40 16.44 8.17
C ALA A 54 23.22 16.65 9.69
N VAL A 55 22.40 15.81 10.35
CA VAL A 55 22.22 15.88 11.81
C VAL A 55 23.53 15.56 12.53
N VAL A 56 24.24 14.50 12.14
CA VAL A 56 25.54 14.15 12.76
C VAL A 56 26.57 15.26 12.52
N ALA A 57 26.60 15.86 11.31
CA ALA A 57 27.52 16.93 10.98
C ALA A 57 27.33 18.18 11.85
N ALA A 58 26.09 18.46 12.26
CA ALA A 58 25.73 19.58 13.12
C ALA A 58 26.01 19.34 14.62
N LEU A 59 26.34 18.11 15.03
CA LEU A 59 26.73 17.84 16.41
C LEU A 59 28.05 18.55 16.78
N PRO A 60 28.29 18.84 18.07
CA PRO A 60 29.56 19.35 18.54
C PRO A 60 30.75 18.47 18.16
N ASP A 61 31.94 19.06 18.10
CA ASP A 61 33.14 18.31 17.74
C ASP A 61 33.47 17.24 18.79
N HIS A 62 33.56 15.99 18.34
CA HIS A 62 33.73 14.83 19.20
C HIS A 62 34.19 13.62 18.36
N ALA A 63 35.01 12.74 18.93
CA ALA A 63 35.49 11.54 18.24
C ALA A 63 34.34 10.65 17.72
N ALA A 64 33.21 10.60 18.46
CA ALA A 64 32.01 9.88 18.02
C ALA A 64 31.39 10.49 16.76
N ARG A 65 31.36 11.83 16.64
CA ARG A 65 30.86 12.52 15.44
C ARG A 65 31.69 12.15 14.22
N ALA A 66 33.01 12.19 14.32
CA ALA A 66 33.91 11.81 13.22
C ALA A 66 33.70 10.35 12.79
N ARG A 67 33.57 9.43 13.76
CA ARG A 67 33.29 8.00 13.49
C ARG A 67 31.95 7.80 12.77
N TRP A 68 30.90 8.46 13.24
CA TRP A 68 29.57 8.37 12.62
C TRP A 68 29.55 8.96 11.21
N LEU A 69 30.20 10.10 10.99
CA LEU A 69 30.30 10.71 9.67
C LEU A 69 31.02 9.79 8.68
N LEU A 70 32.17 9.24 9.05
CA LEU A 70 32.90 8.28 8.21
C LEU A 70 32.01 7.09 7.82
N GLY A 71 31.27 6.55 8.78
CA GLY A 71 30.40 5.41 8.53
C GLY A 71 29.20 5.71 7.64
N VAL A 72 28.53 6.85 7.88
CA VAL A 72 27.41 7.29 7.04
C VAL A 72 27.88 7.60 5.62
N ASP A 73 29.07 8.20 5.46
CA ASP A 73 29.68 8.50 4.17
C ASP A 73 29.99 7.22 3.39
N GLN A 74 30.52 6.18 4.06
CA GLN A 74 30.72 4.86 3.43
C GLN A 74 29.41 4.24 2.93
N LEU A 75 28.31 4.38 3.69
CA LEU A 75 27.00 3.88 3.26
C LEU A 75 26.48 4.67 2.06
N LEU A 76 26.63 6.00 2.05
CA LEU A 76 26.26 6.86 0.92
C LEU A 76 27.08 6.52 -0.34
N ASP A 77 28.39 6.38 -0.22
CA ASP A 77 29.26 5.99 -1.33
C ASP A 77 28.89 4.61 -1.88
N GLY A 78 28.51 3.68 -1.00
CA GLY A 78 27.98 2.38 -1.39
C GLY A 78 26.66 2.47 -2.15
N THR A 79 25.75 3.39 -1.78
CA THR A 79 24.52 3.62 -2.55
C THR A 79 24.81 4.16 -3.95
N GLU A 80 25.76 5.08 -4.10
CA GLU A 80 26.18 5.59 -5.41
C GLU A 80 26.89 4.52 -6.26
N THR A 81 27.74 3.70 -5.63
CA THR A 81 28.41 2.59 -6.31
C THR A 81 27.38 1.57 -6.82
N ALA A 82 26.36 1.24 -6.01
CA ALA A 82 25.27 0.37 -6.43
C ALA A 82 24.46 0.96 -7.59
N ARG A 83 24.26 2.28 -7.60
CA ARG A 83 23.62 3.01 -8.70
C ARG A 83 24.43 2.91 -9.99
N HIS A 84 25.76 3.04 -9.92
CA HIS A 84 26.64 2.86 -11.08
C HIS A 84 26.72 1.41 -11.57
N ALA A 85 26.57 0.43 -10.67
CA ALA A 85 26.47 -0.98 -11.00
C ALA A 85 25.09 -1.42 -11.52
N PHE A 86 24.14 -0.49 -11.66
CA PHE A 86 22.78 -0.81 -12.12
C PHE A 86 22.80 -1.61 -13.43
N GLY A 87 22.00 -2.68 -13.49
CA GLY A 87 21.96 -3.62 -14.62
C GLY A 87 23.03 -4.72 -14.59
N GLN A 88 23.98 -4.70 -13.66
CA GLN A 88 25.03 -5.72 -13.50
C GLN A 88 24.79 -6.51 -12.21
N ALA A 89 24.04 -7.61 -12.30
CA ALA A 89 23.55 -8.36 -11.13
C ALA A 89 24.66 -8.72 -10.12
N ASP A 90 25.79 -9.25 -10.61
CA ASP A 90 26.91 -9.67 -9.76
C ASP A 90 27.61 -8.47 -9.10
N ALA A 91 27.72 -7.34 -9.80
CA ALA A 91 28.30 -6.13 -9.25
C ALA A 91 27.40 -5.53 -8.15
N VAL A 92 26.08 -5.49 -8.36
CA VAL A 92 25.12 -5.05 -7.33
C VAL A 92 25.17 -5.97 -6.11
N ALA A 93 25.23 -7.29 -6.32
CA ALA A 93 25.35 -8.25 -5.22
C ALA A 93 26.65 -8.04 -4.42
N THR A 94 27.76 -7.76 -5.11
CA THR A 94 29.05 -7.46 -4.49
C THR A 94 28.97 -6.19 -3.63
N VAL A 95 28.38 -5.11 -4.14
CA VAL A 95 28.21 -3.86 -3.37
C VAL A 95 27.33 -4.09 -2.14
N GLN A 96 26.20 -4.78 -2.29
CA GLN A 96 25.31 -5.06 -1.18
C GLN A 96 25.98 -5.91 -0.09
N HIS A 97 26.80 -6.88 -0.48
CA HIS A 97 27.59 -7.67 0.47
C HIS A 97 28.67 -6.83 1.16
N GLY A 98 29.36 -5.97 0.41
CA GLY A 98 30.40 -5.07 0.95
C GLY A 98 29.89 -4.06 1.99
N LEU A 99 28.63 -3.65 1.88
CA LEU A 99 27.99 -2.73 2.85
C LEU A 99 27.61 -3.39 4.18
N ALA A 100 27.59 -4.72 4.25
CA ALA A 100 27.11 -5.45 5.43
C ALA A 100 27.95 -5.19 6.68
N ALA A 101 29.28 -5.34 6.57
CA ALA A 101 30.19 -5.16 7.70
C ALA A 101 30.25 -3.70 8.20
N PRO A 102 30.36 -2.67 7.33
CA PRO A 102 30.26 -1.27 7.75
C PRO A 102 28.95 -0.96 8.48
N PHE A 103 27.81 -1.42 7.93
CA PHE A 103 26.50 -1.21 8.56
C PHE A 103 26.43 -1.85 9.96
N GLN A 104 26.88 -3.09 10.10
CA GLN A 104 26.87 -3.80 11.38
C GLN A 104 27.81 -3.17 12.40
N ALA A 105 29.00 -2.71 11.97
CA ALA A 105 29.95 -2.02 12.84
C ALA A 105 29.40 -0.69 13.37
N LEU A 106 28.60 0.03 12.58
CA LEU A 106 28.02 1.31 12.97
C LEU A 106 26.78 1.18 13.83
N SER A 107 25.86 0.28 13.45
CA SER A 107 24.52 0.20 14.05
C SER A 107 24.40 -0.89 15.13
N GLY A 108 25.31 -1.86 15.14
CA GLY A 108 25.17 -3.09 15.92
C GLY A 108 24.07 -4.03 15.41
N GLN A 109 23.40 -3.70 14.31
CA GLN A 109 22.29 -4.48 13.73
C GLN A 109 22.75 -5.33 12.55
N GLY A 110 22.03 -6.44 12.32
CA GLY A 110 22.28 -7.30 11.18
C GLY A 110 21.97 -6.61 9.84
N PRO A 111 22.71 -6.92 8.76
CA PRO A 111 22.53 -6.28 7.44
C PRO A 111 21.29 -6.76 6.69
N THR A 112 20.54 -7.71 7.27
CA THR A 112 19.28 -8.18 6.73
C THR A 112 18.23 -8.30 7.82
N ARG A 113 16.96 -8.10 7.43
CA ARG A 113 15.80 -8.22 8.33
C ARG A 113 14.72 -9.12 7.72
N LEU A 114 13.77 -9.54 8.56
CA LEU A 114 12.57 -10.27 8.16
C LEU A 114 12.91 -11.54 7.34
N HIS A 115 13.83 -12.35 7.88
CA HIS A 115 14.29 -13.58 7.23
C HIS A 115 13.09 -14.52 6.96
N GLY A 116 13.04 -15.09 5.76
CA GLY A 116 11.92 -15.94 5.32
C GLY A 116 10.71 -15.19 4.74
N ASN A 117 10.59 -13.87 4.90
CA ASN A 117 9.46 -13.11 4.34
C ASN A 117 9.75 -12.63 2.90
N THR A 118 8.85 -12.95 1.98
CA THR A 118 8.90 -12.48 0.59
C THR A 118 8.54 -10.98 0.51
N TYR A 119 9.19 -10.22 -0.38
CA TYR A 119 8.96 -8.77 -0.60
C TYR A 119 9.22 -7.83 0.59
N ALA A 120 9.87 -8.31 1.66
CA ALA A 120 10.09 -7.54 2.89
C ALA A 120 11.18 -6.45 2.83
N GLY A 121 11.80 -6.20 1.65
CA GLY A 121 12.95 -5.31 1.53
C GLY A 121 14.06 -5.71 2.51
N ARG A 122 14.58 -6.94 2.31
CA ARG A 122 15.42 -7.64 3.29
C ARG A 122 16.85 -7.11 3.38
N GLY A 123 17.35 -6.43 2.35
CA GLY A 123 18.73 -5.93 2.29
C GLY A 123 18.84 -4.45 2.65
N LEU A 124 20.08 -3.96 2.75
CA LEU A 124 20.39 -2.56 3.04
C LEU A 124 20.06 -1.61 1.89
N LEU A 125 20.02 -2.13 0.67
CA LEU A 125 19.77 -1.35 -0.54
C LEU A 125 18.41 -1.68 -1.13
N VAL A 126 17.76 -0.64 -1.65
CA VAL A 126 16.58 -0.73 -2.51
C VAL A 126 16.96 -0.14 -3.85
N MET A 127 16.59 -0.85 -4.92
CA MET A 127 16.84 -0.42 -6.29
C MET A 127 15.52 -0.31 -7.04
N ASP A 128 15.26 0.88 -7.56
CA ASP A 128 14.11 1.18 -8.41
C ASP A 128 14.63 1.57 -9.81
N ALA A 129 13.97 1.06 -10.85
CA ALA A 129 14.38 1.21 -12.23
C ALA A 129 13.29 1.89 -13.06
N ARG A 130 13.71 2.81 -13.93
CA ARG A 130 12.84 3.34 -14.99
C ARG A 130 13.18 2.65 -16.30
N ARG A 131 12.20 2.02 -16.93
CA ARG A 131 12.35 1.46 -18.28
C ARG A 131 12.56 2.60 -19.27
N ASP A 132 13.45 2.41 -20.24
CA ASP A 132 13.64 3.34 -21.35
C ASP A 132 12.47 3.23 -22.33
N LEU A 133 11.37 3.90 -21.98
CA LEU A 133 10.12 3.86 -22.71
C LEU A 133 9.39 5.19 -22.54
N GLN A 134 8.90 5.73 -23.66
CA GLN A 134 7.90 6.79 -23.66
C GLN A 134 6.59 6.23 -24.23
N LEU A 135 5.53 6.26 -23.42
CA LEU A 135 4.20 5.83 -23.81
C LEU A 135 3.30 7.04 -24.00
N ARG A 136 2.61 7.10 -25.15
CA ARG A 136 1.54 8.07 -25.41
C ARG A 136 0.25 7.30 -25.66
N ILE A 137 -0.76 7.54 -24.83
CA ILE A 137 -2.09 6.95 -24.99
C ILE A 137 -2.93 7.94 -25.80
N GLY A 138 -3.40 7.50 -26.98
CA GLY A 138 -4.30 8.30 -27.81
C GLY A 138 -5.67 8.48 -27.15
N GLU A 139 -6.33 9.60 -27.43
CA GLU A 139 -7.66 9.92 -26.89
C GLU A 139 -8.71 8.81 -27.09
N PRO A 140 -8.80 8.12 -28.25
CA PRO A 140 -9.79 7.04 -28.42
C PRO A 140 -9.60 5.90 -27.42
N LEU A 141 -8.36 5.45 -27.22
CA LEU A 141 -8.05 4.37 -26.28
C LEU A 141 -8.26 4.81 -24.82
N ALA A 142 -7.91 6.06 -24.50
CA ALA A 142 -8.15 6.63 -23.17
C ALA A 142 -9.65 6.71 -22.84
N LEU A 143 -10.49 7.11 -23.79
CA LEU A 143 -11.95 7.15 -23.64
C LEU A 143 -12.56 5.74 -23.50
N GLN A 144 -12.07 4.77 -24.29
CA GLN A 144 -12.47 3.37 -24.16
C GLN A 144 -12.12 2.81 -22.77
N LEU A 145 -10.90 3.05 -22.30
CA LEU A 145 -10.45 2.64 -20.98
C LEU A 145 -11.31 3.27 -19.87
N MET A 146 -11.53 4.59 -19.95
CA MET A 146 -12.36 5.33 -19.01
C MET A 146 -13.79 4.79 -18.94
N THR A 147 -14.38 4.51 -20.11
CA THR A 147 -15.73 3.96 -20.21
C THR A 147 -15.79 2.55 -19.62
N ALA A 148 -14.80 1.70 -19.94
CA ALA A 148 -14.75 0.32 -19.49
C ALA A 148 -14.53 0.20 -17.97
N LEU A 149 -13.77 1.12 -17.37
CA LEU A 149 -13.52 1.17 -15.92
C LEU A 149 -14.68 1.78 -15.11
N ARG A 150 -15.57 2.57 -15.74
CA ARG A 150 -16.62 3.29 -15.01
C ARG A 150 -17.43 2.43 -14.01
N PRO A 151 -17.88 1.21 -14.35
CA PRO A 151 -18.63 0.37 -13.40
C PRO A 151 -17.85 0.07 -12.12
N VAL A 152 -16.57 -0.30 -12.25
CA VAL A 152 -15.73 -0.66 -11.09
C VAL A 152 -15.32 0.57 -10.27
N LEU A 153 -15.16 1.73 -10.92
CA LEU A 153 -14.88 3.00 -10.25
C LEU A 153 -16.10 3.51 -9.46
N ASP A 154 -17.32 3.31 -9.97
CA ASP A 154 -18.55 3.62 -9.24
C ASP A 154 -18.69 2.71 -8.00
N ALA A 155 -18.41 1.41 -8.15
CA ALA A 155 -18.41 0.45 -7.05
C ALA A 155 -17.38 0.78 -5.96
N ALA A 156 -16.15 1.12 -6.34
CA ALA A 156 -15.08 1.47 -5.40
C ALA A 156 -15.34 2.79 -4.66
N HIS A 157 -15.89 3.78 -5.35
CA HIS A 157 -16.33 5.02 -4.72
C HIS A 157 -17.40 4.75 -3.67
N TRP A 158 -18.47 4.03 -4.05
CA TRP A 158 -19.53 3.63 -3.12
C TRP A 158 -18.96 2.89 -1.91
N TYR A 159 -18.16 1.84 -2.13
CA TYR A 159 -17.56 1.03 -1.08
C TYR A 159 -16.78 1.87 -0.07
N SER A 160 -15.87 2.73 -0.56
CA SER A 160 -15.06 3.57 0.33
C SER A 160 -15.88 4.60 1.12
N CYS A 161 -16.97 5.13 0.55
CA CYS A 161 -17.89 6.02 1.25
C CYS A 161 -18.69 5.27 2.32
N GLN A 162 -19.12 4.04 2.07
CA GLN A 162 -19.84 3.22 3.04
C GLN A 162 -18.95 2.80 4.22
N VAL A 163 -17.73 2.34 3.94
CA VAL A 163 -16.73 2.04 4.99
C VAL A 163 -16.51 3.27 5.86
N HIS A 164 -16.32 4.45 5.23
CA HIS A 164 -16.15 5.70 5.96
C HIS A 164 -17.38 6.06 6.81
N ALA A 165 -18.58 5.92 6.28
CA ALA A 165 -19.81 6.28 6.99
C ALA A 165 -20.01 5.40 8.24
N GLN A 166 -19.92 4.07 8.10
CA GLN A 166 -20.06 3.14 9.24
C GLN A 166 -18.92 3.32 10.26
N LEU A 167 -17.68 3.50 9.80
CA LEU A 167 -16.56 3.80 10.70
C LEU A 167 -16.77 5.11 11.46
N SER A 168 -17.29 6.14 10.79
CA SER A 168 -17.56 7.44 11.42
C SER A 168 -18.65 7.36 12.47
N GLU A 169 -19.70 6.59 12.23
CA GLU A 169 -20.76 6.32 13.19
C GLU A 169 -20.22 5.60 14.42
N PHE A 170 -19.50 4.48 14.21
CA PHE A 170 -18.89 3.71 15.30
C PHE A 170 -17.92 4.56 16.13
N ALA A 171 -17.02 5.29 15.47
CA ALA A 171 -16.01 6.09 16.15
C ALA A 171 -16.62 7.31 16.87
N SER A 172 -17.72 7.87 16.37
CA SER A 172 -18.50 8.89 17.09
C SER A 172 -19.17 8.30 18.33
N GLY A 173 -19.66 7.06 18.25
CA GLY A 173 -20.22 6.34 19.39
C GLY A 173 -19.22 6.19 20.55
N LEU A 174 -17.95 5.91 20.27
CA LEU A 174 -16.90 5.85 21.31
C LEU A 174 -16.76 7.18 22.08
N PHE A 175 -16.85 8.30 21.36
CA PHE A 175 -16.85 9.62 22.00
C PHE A 175 -18.09 9.82 22.89
N ASP A 176 -19.27 9.34 22.48
CA ASP A 176 -20.51 9.54 23.23
C ASP A 176 -20.57 8.70 24.53
N HIS A 177 -20.02 7.48 24.53
CA HIS A 177 -20.02 6.60 25.71
C HIS A 177 -19.05 7.05 26.82
N SER A 178 -18.03 7.83 26.47
CA SER A 178 -16.96 8.24 27.40
C SER A 178 -17.24 9.57 28.11
N GLN A 179 -18.38 10.20 27.84
CA GLN A 179 -18.68 11.58 28.26
C GLN A 179 -18.88 11.76 29.77
N GLN A 180 -17.83 12.24 30.43
CA GLN A 180 -17.96 13.25 31.47
C GLN A 180 -17.43 14.59 30.92
N GLY A 181 -18.29 15.45 30.35
CA GLY A 181 -17.96 16.88 30.15
C GLY A 181 -17.91 17.47 28.73
N GLY A 182 -18.34 16.76 27.67
CA GLY A 182 -18.53 17.31 26.33
C GLY A 182 -17.26 17.43 25.45
N GLN A 183 -16.09 17.02 25.95
CA GLN A 183 -14.81 17.04 25.23
C GLN A 183 -13.92 15.86 25.68
N MET A 184 -13.00 15.44 24.81
CA MET A 184 -12.10 14.30 25.08
C MET A 184 -10.73 14.53 24.43
N PRO A 185 -9.60 14.16 25.08
CA PRO A 185 -8.30 14.14 24.42
C PRO A 185 -8.29 13.22 23.19
N PHE A 186 -7.76 13.71 22.07
CA PHE A 186 -7.76 12.97 20.80
C PHE A 186 -6.99 11.65 20.88
N ASP A 187 -5.83 11.65 21.55
CA ASP A 187 -4.96 10.49 21.73
C ASP A 187 -5.64 9.36 22.50
N ARG A 188 -6.39 9.70 23.56
CA ARG A 188 -7.22 8.75 24.30
C ARG A 188 -8.29 8.12 23.41
N TRP A 189 -9.06 8.94 22.69
CA TRP A 189 -10.10 8.43 21.78
C TRP A 189 -9.51 7.56 20.67
N TRP A 190 -8.39 7.99 20.09
CA TRP A 190 -7.70 7.24 19.04
C TRP A 190 -7.20 5.89 19.56
N PHE A 191 -6.68 5.85 20.79
CA PHE A 191 -6.31 4.61 21.46
C PHE A 191 -7.53 3.70 21.67
N GLU A 192 -8.66 4.23 22.17
CA GLU A 192 -9.91 3.46 22.32
C GLU A 192 -10.38 2.88 20.97
N LEU A 193 -10.33 3.65 19.88
CA LEU A 193 -10.65 3.16 18.54
C LEU A 193 -9.69 2.05 18.05
N GLN A 194 -8.38 2.16 18.34
CA GLN A 194 -7.39 1.14 17.97
C GLN A 194 -7.64 -0.19 18.70
N GLN A 195 -8.14 -0.15 19.93
CA GLN A 195 -8.50 -1.35 20.70
C GLN A 195 -9.69 -2.10 20.09
N GLU A 196 -10.48 -1.43 19.25
CA GLU A 196 -11.66 -1.96 18.56
C GLU A 196 -11.34 -2.50 17.15
N ALA A 197 -10.10 -2.91 16.89
CA ALA A 197 -9.64 -3.37 15.58
C ALA A 197 -10.51 -4.51 14.98
N ALA A 198 -11.00 -5.43 15.81
CA ALA A 198 -11.88 -6.51 15.36
C ALA A 198 -13.25 -5.98 14.89
N THR A 199 -13.81 -5.01 15.61
CA THR A 199 -15.07 -4.34 15.25
C THR A 199 -14.91 -3.54 13.97
N VAL A 200 -13.79 -2.81 13.82
CA VAL A 200 -13.45 -2.10 12.58
C VAL A 200 -13.30 -3.06 11.41
N GLN A 201 -12.66 -4.22 11.60
CA GLN A 201 -12.56 -5.24 10.55
C GLN A 201 -13.94 -5.79 10.17
N ALA A 202 -14.82 -6.06 11.14
CA ALA A 202 -16.17 -6.52 10.87
C ALA A 202 -17.00 -5.52 10.04
N ILE A 203 -16.83 -4.21 10.27
CA ILE A 203 -17.44 -3.15 9.43
C ILE A 203 -16.96 -3.28 7.98
N VAL A 204 -15.66 -3.47 7.76
CA VAL A 204 -15.08 -3.61 6.41
C VAL A 204 -15.61 -4.86 5.72
N ASP A 205 -15.67 -5.98 6.45
CA ASP A 205 -16.16 -7.27 5.95
C ASP A 205 -17.64 -7.18 5.56
N ASP A 206 -18.50 -6.61 6.42
CA ASP A 206 -19.94 -6.41 6.14
C ASP A 206 -20.17 -5.53 4.89
N VAL A 207 -19.46 -4.40 4.79
CA VAL A 207 -19.55 -3.54 3.60
C VAL A 207 -19.01 -4.26 2.35
N GLY A 208 -18.03 -5.14 2.49
CA GLY A 208 -17.51 -5.99 1.41
C GLY A 208 -18.51 -7.06 0.93
N GLU A 209 -19.29 -7.63 1.84
CA GLU A 209 -20.40 -8.53 1.51
C GLU A 209 -21.49 -7.77 0.75
N GLN A 210 -21.92 -6.61 1.26
CA GLN A 210 -22.89 -5.74 0.56
C GLN A 210 -22.40 -5.31 -0.83
N LEU A 211 -21.10 -5.01 -0.98
CA LEU A 211 -20.48 -4.72 -2.27
C LEU A 211 -20.65 -5.89 -3.25
N SER A 212 -20.36 -7.11 -2.79
CA SER A 212 -20.46 -8.32 -3.61
C SER A 212 -21.90 -8.61 -4.03
N GLU A 213 -22.86 -8.44 -3.12
CA GLU A 213 -24.29 -8.59 -3.39
C GLU A 213 -24.81 -7.57 -4.41
N ARG A 214 -24.41 -6.30 -4.27
CA ARG A 214 -24.72 -5.24 -5.24
C ARG A 214 -24.07 -5.52 -6.59
N TRP A 215 -22.81 -5.93 -6.60
CA TRP A 215 -22.08 -6.21 -7.83
C TRP A 215 -22.69 -7.36 -8.63
N ALA A 216 -23.26 -8.37 -7.97
CA ALA A 216 -23.98 -9.47 -8.65
C ALA A 216 -25.17 -8.97 -9.50
N GLN A 217 -25.76 -7.81 -9.19
CA GLN A 217 -26.81 -7.18 -10.00
C GLN A 217 -26.24 -6.49 -11.25
N VAL A 218 -24.99 -6.03 -11.17
CA VAL A 218 -24.25 -5.39 -12.28
C VAL A 218 -23.71 -6.44 -13.24
N LEU A 219 -23.08 -7.50 -12.74
CA LEU A 219 -22.56 -8.62 -13.52
C LEU A 219 -22.91 -9.95 -12.83
N PRO A 220 -23.95 -10.64 -13.30
CA PRO A 220 -24.21 -12.01 -12.87
C PRO A 220 -23.06 -12.93 -13.26
N VAL A 221 -22.69 -13.85 -12.37
CA VAL A 221 -21.51 -14.73 -12.48
C VAL A 221 -21.46 -15.57 -13.77
N ASP A 222 -22.60 -15.84 -14.40
CA ASP A 222 -22.69 -16.66 -15.61
C ASP A 222 -22.70 -15.86 -16.92
N ASN A 223 -22.56 -14.54 -16.87
CA ASN A 223 -22.72 -13.70 -18.06
C ASN A 223 -21.40 -13.52 -18.83
N ALA A 224 -21.08 -14.49 -19.69
CA ALA A 224 -19.93 -14.45 -20.61
C ALA A 224 -20.19 -13.61 -21.89
N ALA A 225 -21.36 -12.99 -22.04
CA ALA A 225 -21.74 -12.32 -23.28
C ALA A 225 -21.03 -10.96 -23.47
N LYS A 226 -20.45 -10.76 -24.67
CA LYS A 226 -19.94 -9.46 -25.12
C LYS A 226 -21.12 -8.50 -25.31
N GLY A 227 -21.20 -7.44 -24.48
CA GLY A 227 -22.15 -6.33 -24.68
C GLY A 227 -23.12 -6.09 -23.54
N ASN A 228 -22.62 -5.87 -22.32
CA ASN A 228 -23.47 -5.57 -21.17
C ASN A 228 -23.64 -4.05 -20.96
N ASP A 229 -24.87 -3.68 -20.68
CA ASP A 229 -25.32 -2.48 -19.98
C ASP A 229 -24.75 -2.34 -18.55
N ALA A 230 -23.59 -2.96 -18.24
CA ALA A 230 -22.99 -2.97 -16.91
C ALA A 230 -22.70 -1.55 -16.39
N GLY A 231 -22.35 -0.61 -17.28
CA GLY A 231 -22.22 0.80 -16.91
C GLY A 231 -23.54 1.42 -16.44
N VAL A 232 -24.65 1.12 -17.12
CA VAL A 232 -25.99 1.61 -16.75
C VAL A 232 -26.44 0.97 -15.43
N ARG A 233 -26.28 -0.34 -15.31
CA ARG A 233 -26.63 -1.08 -14.08
C ARG A 233 -25.78 -0.64 -12.89
N ALA A 234 -24.47 -0.47 -13.05
CA ALA A 234 -23.60 0.04 -11.99
C ALA A 234 -23.99 1.45 -11.57
N ALA A 235 -24.28 2.34 -12.52
CA ALA A 235 -24.73 3.70 -12.20
C ALA A 235 -26.03 3.71 -11.38
N ALA A 236 -26.95 2.77 -11.64
CA ALA A 236 -28.18 2.63 -10.85
C ALA A 236 -27.92 1.99 -9.47
N VAL A 237 -27.20 0.86 -9.43
CA VAL A 237 -26.94 0.08 -8.21
C VAL A 237 -26.09 0.86 -7.19
N PHE A 238 -25.17 1.70 -7.68
CA PHE A 238 -24.28 2.52 -6.86
C PHE A 238 -24.68 4.00 -6.83
N ALA A 239 -25.93 4.34 -7.20
CA ALA A 239 -26.45 5.70 -7.15
C ALA A 239 -26.53 6.24 -5.71
N ASP A 240 -26.98 5.40 -4.77
CA ASP A 240 -27.13 5.72 -3.36
C ASP A 240 -25.77 5.64 -2.64
N VAL A 241 -25.01 6.73 -2.71
CA VAL A 241 -23.70 6.86 -2.05
C VAL A 241 -23.88 7.55 -0.70
N ALA A 242 -23.36 6.93 0.36
CA ALA A 242 -23.28 7.56 1.68
C ALA A 242 -22.42 8.84 1.66
N PRO A 243 -22.55 9.74 2.66
CA PRO A 243 -21.67 10.89 2.79
C PRO A 243 -20.19 10.45 2.77
N GLY A 244 -19.50 10.87 1.73
CA GLY A 244 -18.09 10.54 1.53
C GLY A 244 -17.14 11.49 2.23
N TRP A 245 -15.86 11.33 1.91
CA TRP A 245 -14.77 12.23 2.27
C TRP A 245 -13.98 12.55 0.99
N PRO A 246 -13.21 13.65 0.93
CA PRO A 246 -12.58 14.10 -0.32
C PRO A 246 -11.73 13.04 -1.02
N GLY A 247 -11.05 12.18 -0.25
CA GLY A 247 -10.21 11.13 -0.80
C GLY A 247 -10.93 9.96 -1.44
N ALA A 248 -12.22 9.77 -1.15
CA ALA A 248 -13.04 8.76 -1.84
C ALA A 248 -13.15 9.03 -3.35
N ASN A 249 -12.94 10.29 -3.79
CA ASN A 249 -12.97 10.65 -5.21
C ASN A 249 -11.78 10.09 -6.01
N PHE A 250 -10.72 9.65 -5.33
CA PHE A 250 -9.51 9.13 -5.97
C PHE A 250 -9.58 7.61 -6.01
N GLN A 251 -9.35 7.03 -7.18
CA GLN A 251 -9.41 5.59 -7.38
C GLN A 251 -8.18 5.15 -8.17
N ALA A 252 -7.48 4.13 -7.69
CA ALA A 252 -6.22 3.68 -8.27
C ALA A 252 -6.32 2.26 -8.82
N PRO A 253 -6.88 2.08 -10.03
CA PRO A 253 -6.86 0.81 -10.73
C PRO A 253 -5.49 0.54 -11.34
N ASP A 254 -5.12 -0.73 -11.29
CA ASP A 254 -4.07 -1.30 -12.10
C ASP A 254 -4.69 -2.03 -13.29
N VAL A 255 -4.25 -1.68 -14.49
CA VAL A 255 -4.84 -2.21 -15.72
C VAL A 255 -3.76 -2.74 -16.64
N LEU A 256 -3.94 -3.97 -17.12
CA LEU A 256 -3.15 -4.52 -18.20
C LEU A 256 -3.92 -4.37 -19.51
N LEU A 257 -3.21 -4.02 -20.58
CA LEU A 257 -3.74 -4.09 -21.94
C LEU A 257 -3.35 -5.46 -22.53
N ALA A 258 -4.34 -6.22 -22.99
CA ALA A 258 -4.13 -7.43 -23.76
C ALA A 258 -4.27 -7.10 -25.25
N ALA A 259 -3.17 -7.18 -26.00
CA ALA A 259 -3.15 -6.94 -27.44
C ALA A 259 -1.98 -7.69 -28.08
N ALA A 260 -2.07 -7.98 -29.39
CA ALA A 260 -0.99 -8.65 -30.10
C ALA A 260 0.27 -7.75 -30.22
N ASP A 261 0.06 -6.46 -30.51
CA ASP A 261 1.07 -5.40 -30.52
C ASP A 261 0.39 -4.02 -30.44
N ALA A 262 1.19 -2.95 -30.47
CA ALA A 262 0.70 -1.57 -30.38
C ALA A 262 -0.02 -1.06 -31.65
N ALA A 263 0.12 -1.73 -32.79
CA ALA A 263 -0.53 -1.36 -34.05
C ALA A 263 -1.88 -2.05 -34.23
N GLN A 264 -2.09 -3.19 -33.59
CA GLN A 264 -3.29 -4.03 -33.70
C GLN A 264 -4.15 -3.93 -32.43
N LEU A 265 -4.90 -2.83 -32.29
CA LEU A 265 -5.74 -2.56 -31.12
C LEU A 265 -7.22 -2.94 -31.30
N ASP A 266 -7.66 -3.36 -32.49
CA ASP A 266 -9.07 -3.65 -32.78
C ASP A 266 -9.65 -4.78 -31.91
N ASP A 267 -8.83 -5.79 -31.63
CA ASP A 267 -9.17 -6.93 -30.74
C ASP A 267 -8.66 -6.75 -29.31
N ALA A 268 -8.12 -5.57 -28.98
CA ALA A 268 -7.54 -5.32 -27.67
C ALA A 268 -8.63 -5.24 -26.60
N PHE A 269 -8.26 -5.66 -25.39
CA PHE A 269 -9.11 -5.55 -24.22
C PHE A 269 -8.30 -5.25 -22.97
N PHE A 270 -8.95 -4.71 -21.97
CA PHE A 270 -8.35 -4.38 -20.69
C PHE A 270 -8.54 -5.52 -19.70
N VAL A 271 -7.58 -5.70 -18.80
CA VAL A 271 -7.66 -6.65 -17.70
C VAL A 271 -7.41 -5.89 -16.41
N LEU A 272 -8.38 -5.89 -15.50
CA LEU A 272 -8.21 -5.34 -14.17
C LEU A 272 -7.20 -6.22 -13.40
N GLY A 273 -6.10 -5.62 -12.97
CA GLY A 273 -5.11 -6.23 -12.09
C GLY A 273 -5.63 -6.23 -10.66
N GLU A 274 -5.43 -5.11 -9.99
CA GLU A 274 -5.94 -4.77 -8.66
C GLU A 274 -6.66 -3.40 -8.73
N LEU A 275 -7.51 -3.10 -7.75
CA LEU A 275 -8.10 -1.78 -7.58
C LEU A 275 -7.90 -1.33 -6.14
N HIS A 276 -7.12 -0.28 -5.95
CA HIS A 276 -6.91 0.32 -4.65
C HIS A 276 -7.96 1.42 -4.43
N ALA A 277 -9.06 1.05 -3.78
CA ALA A 277 -10.20 1.93 -3.54
C ALA A 277 -9.82 3.09 -2.61
N ALA A 278 -10.15 4.33 -3.00
CA ALA A 278 -9.81 5.54 -2.24
C ALA A 278 -8.29 5.73 -1.94
N ASP A 279 -7.42 5.11 -2.76
CA ASP A 279 -5.97 5.25 -2.64
C ASP A 279 -5.39 6.20 -3.69
N ARG A 280 -4.34 6.92 -3.29
CA ARG A 280 -3.55 7.77 -4.19
C ARG A 280 -2.22 7.11 -4.46
N SER A 281 -2.28 5.89 -4.99
CA SER A 281 -1.11 5.01 -5.12
C SER A 281 0.07 5.65 -5.83
N LEU A 282 -0.18 6.54 -6.80
CA LEU A 282 0.84 7.29 -7.54
C LEU A 282 1.60 8.30 -6.66
N LEU A 283 1.08 8.69 -5.50
CA LEU A 283 1.82 9.53 -4.55
C LEU A 283 2.75 8.75 -3.64
N ARG A 284 2.92 7.44 -3.83
CA ARG A 284 3.97 6.69 -3.10
C ARG A 284 5.35 7.16 -3.55
N GLN A 285 6.31 7.20 -2.63
CA GLN A 285 7.66 7.72 -2.86
C GLN A 285 8.32 7.13 -4.13
N VAL A 286 8.14 5.82 -4.39
CA VAL A 286 8.65 5.14 -5.59
C VAL A 286 8.19 5.76 -6.92
N PHE A 287 6.94 6.23 -7.00
CA PHE A 287 6.40 6.81 -8.22
C PHE A 287 6.77 8.29 -8.35
N VAL A 288 6.73 9.01 -7.23
CA VAL A 288 7.12 10.43 -7.17
C VAL A 288 8.59 10.59 -7.55
N SER A 289 9.49 9.77 -7.00
CA SER A 289 10.93 9.85 -7.29
C SER A 289 11.30 9.42 -8.72
N ALA A 290 10.49 8.55 -9.35
CA ALA A 290 10.70 8.10 -10.73
C ALA A 290 10.10 9.04 -11.78
N HIS A 291 9.21 9.96 -11.37
CA HIS A 291 8.52 10.87 -12.28
C HIS A 291 9.47 11.97 -12.78
N ALA A 292 9.38 12.31 -14.07
CA ALA A 292 10.23 13.37 -14.66
C ALA A 292 9.92 14.77 -14.11
N ASP A 293 8.69 14.98 -13.64
CA ASP A 293 8.22 16.21 -13.00
C ASP A 293 7.38 15.85 -11.75
N PRO A 294 8.01 15.58 -10.60
CA PRO A 294 7.30 15.16 -9.39
C PRO A 294 6.25 16.18 -8.92
N GLN A 295 6.52 17.48 -9.12
CA GLN A 295 5.63 18.55 -8.68
C GLN A 295 4.30 18.54 -9.43
N ARG A 296 4.32 18.26 -10.73
CA ARG A 296 3.09 18.11 -11.52
C ARG A 296 2.12 17.06 -10.95
N LEU A 297 2.64 15.94 -10.46
CA LEU A 297 1.80 14.89 -9.88
C LEU A 297 1.17 15.35 -8.57
N VAL A 298 1.95 16.04 -7.75
CA VAL A 298 1.51 16.62 -6.48
C VAL A 298 0.45 17.70 -6.70
N ASP A 299 0.69 18.61 -7.65
CA ASP A 299 -0.24 19.69 -8.00
C ASP A 299 -1.55 19.15 -8.57
N ALA A 300 -1.51 18.08 -9.37
CA ALA A 300 -2.70 17.43 -9.91
C ALA A 300 -3.61 16.89 -8.79
N VAL A 301 -3.03 16.19 -7.80
CA VAL A 301 -3.80 15.71 -6.65
C VAL A 301 -4.32 16.88 -5.82
N ARG A 302 -3.48 17.90 -5.59
CA ARG A 302 -3.87 19.08 -4.81
C ARG A 302 -5.04 19.83 -5.44
N ALA A 303 -5.06 19.96 -6.77
CA ALA A 303 -6.12 20.65 -7.49
C ALA A 303 -7.49 19.96 -7.35
N ASP A 304 -7.50 18.64 -7.17
CA ASP A 304 -8.72 17.84 -7.00
C ASP A 304 -9.00 17.51 -5.51
N GLN A 305 -8.13 17.92 -4.57
CA GLN A 305 -8.35 17.75 -3.13
C GLN A 305 -9.13 18.93 -2.55
N SER A 306 -10.34 18.67 -2.06
CA SER A 306 -11.24 19.72 -1.58
C SER A 306 -11.12 20.05 -0.09
N GLU A 307 -10.50 19.23 0.76
CA GLU A 307 -10.31 19.54 2.19
C GLU A 307 -8.97 18.94 2.66
N PRO A 308 -8.32 19.47 3.71
CA PRO A 308 -7.11 18.87 4.26
C PRO A 308 -7.38 17.50 4.90
N GLU A 309 -6.40 16.60 4.81
CA GLU A 309 -6.40 15.32 5.54
C GLU A 309 -5.49 15.39 6.78
N LEU A 310 -5.84 14.67 7.84
CA LEU A 310 -4.98 14.49 9.01
C LEU A 310 -4.37 13.09 8.99
N ARG A 311 -3.05 12.99 9.05
CA ARG A 311 -2.32 11.72 8.93
C ARG A 311 -1.47 11.44 10.17
N PRO A 312 -1.74 10.36 10.92
CA PRO A 312 -0.91 10.00 12.04
C PRO A 312 0.44 9.45 11.54
N GLN A 313 1.52 10.04 12.05
CA GLN A 313 2.88 9.59 11.79
C GLN A 313 3.25 8.56 12.85
N LEU A 314 3.23 7.28 12.45
CA LEU A 314 3.51 6.14 13.31
C LEU A 314 4.77 5.42 12.84
N ARG A 315 5.60 4.98 13.78
CA ARG A 315 6.72 4.10 13.46
C ARG A 315 6.17 2.74 13.05
N THR A 316 6.37 2.35 11.80
CA THR A 316 6.08 0.99 11.35
C THR A 316 7.34 0.34 10.80
N GLU A 317 7.63 -0.86 11.27
CA GLU A 317 8.69 -1.69 10.71
C GLU A 317 8.25 -2.39 9.41
N ALA A 318 6.93 -2.42 9.16
CA ALA A 318 6.29 -3.16 8.07
C ALA A 318 6.30 -2.41 6.72
N LEU A 319 6.28 -1.07 6.73
CA LEU A 319 6.33 -0.29 5.48
C LEU A 319 7.76 0.12 5.15
N LEU A 320 8.18 -0.21 3.93
CA LEU A 320 9.41 0.34 3.36
C LEU A 320 9.19 1.84 3.08
N ALA A 321 10.20 2.68 3.31
CA ALA A 321 10.13 4.12 3.00
C ALA A 321 9.65 4.39 1.56
N ARG A 322 9.99 3.50 0.61
CA ARG A 322 9.57 3.59 -0.81
C ARG A 322 8.05 3.45 -1.03
N THR A 323 7.33 2.74 -0.15
CA THR A 323 5.89 2.49 -0.28
C THR A 323 5.05 3.44 0.55
N GLN A 324 5.68 4.31 1.35
CA GLN A 324 4.97 5.36 2.07
C GLN A 324 4.37 6.37 1.08
N VAL A 325 3.15 6.80 1.36
CA VAL A 325 2.53 7.93 0.66
C VAL A 325 3.36 9.17 0.98
N LEU A 326 3.68 9.96 -0.04
CA LEU A 326 4.56 11.13 -0.01
C LEU A 326 4.52 11.82 1.37
N PRO A 327 5.55 11.61 2.21
CA PRO A 327 5.69 12.36 3.44
C PRO A 327 5.75 13.85 3.09
N GLY A 328 4.98 14.70 3.79
CA GLY A 328 4.92 16.12 3.42
C GLY A 328 3.91 16.46 2.32
N ALA A 329 2.93 15.59 2.05
CA ALA A 329 1.92 15.83 1.02
C ALA A 329 1.21 17.18 1.25
N PRO A 330 1.20 18.12 0.29
CA PRO A 330 0.85 19.52 0.54
C PRO A 330 -0.65 19.79 0.76
N TYR A 331 -1.43 18.72 0.78
CA TYR A 331 -2.86 18.70 1.07
C TYR A 331 -3.18 18.03 2.43
N ALA A 332 -2.17 17.61 3.18
CA ALA A 332 -2.31 16.99 4.49
C ALA A 332 -1.72 17.87 5.61
N PHE A 333 -2.10 17.51 6.83
CA PHE A 333 -1.42 17.82 8.08
C PHE A 333 -0.96 16.50 8.68
N ASP A 334 0.23 16.50 9.26
CA ASP A 334 0.77 15.34 9.95
C ASP A 334 0.55 15.47 11.45
N ILE A 335 0.09 14.38 12.07
CA ILE A 335 -0.01 14.27 13.53
C ILE A 335 1.20 13.48 14.01
N GLU A 336 2.12 14.12 14.71
CA GLU A 336 3.22 13.44 15.41
C GLU A 336 2.65 12.72 16.65
N CYS A 337 2.61 11.39 16.59
CA CYS A 337 2.08 10.53 17.65
C CYS A 337 3.19 9.76 18.41
N ASP A 338 4.35 9.60 17.79
CA ASP A 338 5.50 8.85 18.30
C ASP A 338 6.78 9.62 17.95
N SER A 339 7.92 8.99 18.10
CA SER A 339 9.23 9.45 17.70
C SER A 339 9.47 9.72 16.22
N VAL A 340 8.49 9.45 15.35
CA VAL A 340 8.56 9.76 13.93
C VAL A 340 8.29 11.25 13.75
N VAL A 341 9.17 11.89 12.98
CA VAL A 341 9.11 13.32 12.73
C VAL A 341 8.55 13.56 11.35
N SER A 342 7.62 14.49 11.25
CA SER A 342 7.08 14.88 9.96
C SER A 342 8.11 15.70 9.17
N PRO A 343 8.23 15.51 7.85
CA PRO A 343 8.99 16.41 7.00
C PRO A 343 8.23 17.70 6.63
N HIS A 344 6.99 17.90 7.10
CA HIS A 344 6.24 19.13 6.87
C HIS A 344 6.82 20.35 7.59
N GLU A 345 6.47 21.53 7.09
CA GLU A 345 6.64 22.78 7.79
C GLU A 345 5.86 22.81 9.12
N PRO A 346 6.35 23.49 10.18
CA PRO A 346 5.75 23.43 11.51
C PRO A 346 4.25 23.78 11.59
N ALA A 347 3.77 24.65 10.69
CA ALA A 347 2.36 25.05 10.63
C ALA A 347 1.42 23.91 10.18
N ARG A 348 1.96 22.82 9.62
CA ARG A 348 1.23 21.61 9.20
C ARG A 348 1.50 20.39 10.08
N VAL A 349 2.27 20.58 11.16
CA VAL A 349 2.61 19.51 12.09
C VAL A 349 1.84 19.71 13.38
N LEU A 350 0.95 18.78 13.68
CA LEU A 350 0.10 18.76 14.87
C LEU A 350 0.70 17.79 15.89
N ARG A 351 0.70 18.15 17.17
CA ARG A 351 1.08 17.24 18.25
C ARG A 351 -0.16 16.51 18.75
N SER A 352 -0.14 15.18 18.83
CA SER A 352 -1.30 14.40 19.27
C SER A 352 -1.87 14.89 20.61
N GLY A 353 -1.00 15.19 21.59
CA GLY A 353 -1.41 15.68 22.92
C GLY A 353 -1.97 17.12 22.96
N ALA A 354 -1.90 17.86 21.86
CA ALA A 354 -2.53 19.18 21.72
C ALA A 354 -3.95 19.12 21.12
N LEU A 355 -4.33 17.96 20.56
CA LEU A 355 -5.59 17.74 19.86
C LEU A 355 -6.68 17.26 20.82
N TRP A 356 -7.88 17.81 20.65
CA TRP A 356 -9.06 17.49 21.43
C TRP A 356 -10.26 17.26 20.53
N LEU A 357 -11.07 16.26 20.86
CA LEU A 357 -12.38 16.06 20.27
C LEU A 357 -13.41 16.92 20.99
N GLN A 358 -14.22 17.62 20.21
CA GLN A 358 -15.31 18.45 20.70
C GLN A 358 -16.53 18.26 19.81
N ARG A 359 -17.70 18.06 20.42
CA ARG A 359 -18.97 18.10 19.69
C ARG A 359 -19.36 19.57 19.50
N ARG A 360 -19.50 20.00 18.25
CA ARG A 360 -20.04 21.32 17.88
C ARG A 360 -21.25 21.09 17.01
N ASP A 361 -22.40 21.56 17.48
CA ASP A 361 -23.71 21.22 16.91
C ASP A 361 -23.88 19.69 16.82
N SER A 362 -24.06 19.15 15.61
CA SER A 362 -24.21 17.71 15.35
C SER A 362 -22.92 17.03 14.88
N GLU A 363 -21.81 17.75 14.68
CA GLU A 363 -20.57 17.20 14.13
C GLU A 363 -19.46 17.11 15.19
N LEU A 364 -18.75 15.98 15.21
CA LEU A 364 -17.55 15.83 16.03
C LEU A 364 -16.36 16.46 15.30
N ARG A 365 -15.59 17.29 16.03
CA ARG A 365 -14.46 18.04 15.47
C ARG A 365 -13.18 17.77 16.25
N ILE A 366 -12.05 17.79 15.54
CA ILE A 366 -10.70 17.74 16.11
C ILE A 366 -10.18 19.18 16.19
N VAL A 367 -9.99 19.66 17.40
CA VAL A 367 -9.55 21.03 17.70
C VAL A 367 -8.11 20.99 18.22
N ASP A 368 -7.22 21.71 17.54
CA ASP A 368 -5.85 21.96 18.01
C ASP A 368 -5.83 23.16 18.96
N ARG A 369 -5.43 22.93 20.21
CA ARG A 369 -5.34 23.98 21.23
C ARG A 369 -4.04 24.80 21.17
N GLU A 370 -3.07 24.40 20.35
CA GLU A 370 -1.80 25.11 20.24
C GLU A 370 -1.77 26.08 19.07
N GLN A 371 -2.17 25.64 17.88
CA GLN A 371 -2.17 26.49 16.67
C GLN A 371 -3.57 26.97 16.30
N GLY A 372 -4.63 26.48 16.96
CA GLY A 372 -6.01 26.95 16.78
C GLY A 372 -6.73 26.35 15.57
N HIS A 373 -6.18 25.29 14.96
CA HIS A 373 -6.83 24.61 13.84
C HIS A 373 -8.10 23.85 14.29
N ASP A 374 -9.08 23.74 13.39
CA ASP A 374 -10.34 23.03 13.61
C ASP A 374 -10.68 22.19 12.38
N PHE A 375 -10.76 20.87 12.55
CA PHE A 375 -11.02 19.91 11.49
C PHE A 375 -12.27 19.09 11.76
N PRO A 376 -13.09 18.75 10.74
CA PRO A 376 -14.13 17.75 10.90
C PRO A 376 -13.49 16.37 11.14
N LEU A 377 -14.16 15.48 11.88
CA LEU A 377 -13.64 14.14 12.18
C LEU A 377 -13.24 13.35 10.91
N ARG A 378 -14.00 13.54 9.81
CA ARG A 378 -13.72 12.91 8.49
C ARG A 378 -12.34 13.24 7.92
N ALA A 379 -11.75 14.39 8.28
CA ALA A 379 -10.40 14.75 7.84
C ALA A 379 -9.36 13.72 8.32
N PHE A 380 -9.62 13.10 9.46
CA PHE A 380 -8.79 12.07 10.05
C PHE A 380 -9.28 10.65 9.75
N LEU A 381 -10.59 10.38 9.84
CA LEU A 381 -11.14 9.04 9.58
C LEU A 381 -11.14 8.66 8.09
N GLY A 382 -11.22 9.64 7.19
CA GLY A 382 -11.17 9.42 5.74
C GLY A 382 -9.93 8.63 5.29
N PRO A 383 -8.70 9.11 5.56
CA PRO A 383 -7.48 8.37 5.27
C PRO A 383 -7.43 6.95 5.86
N GLN A 384 -8.00 6.74 7.06
CA GLN A 384 -8.08 5.41 7.69
C GLN A 384 -9.03 4.49 6.92
N ALA A 385 -10.23 4.99 6.58
CA ALA A 385 -11.19 4.27 5.76
C ALA A 385 -10.61 3.94 4.37
N GLY A 386 -9.84 4.85 3.77
CA GLY A 386 -9.14 4.60 2.51
C GLY A 386 -8.09 3.49 2.62
N ALA A 387 -7.29 3.49 3.68
CA ALA A 387 -6.29 2.44 3.93
C ALA A 387 -6.93 1.06 4.10
N LEU A 388 -8.04 0.97 4.85
CA LEU A 388 -8.85 -0.25 4.99
C LEU A 388 -9.45 -0.68 3.66
N SER A 389 -10.03 0.27 2.91
CA SER A 389 -10.70 0.00 1.64
C SER A 389 -9.73 -0.54 0.56
N ALA A 390 -8.52 0.02 0.49
CA ALA A 390 -7.53 -0.34 -0.52
C ALA A 390 -7.02 -1.79 -0.40
N GLY A 391 -7.04 -2.38 0.80
CA GLY A 391 -6.65 -3.78 1.03
C GLY A 391 -7.75 -4.80 0.71
N GLU A 392 -8.99 -4.45 1.04
CA GLU A 392 -10.10 -5.41 1.12
C GLU A 392 -11.15 -5.27 0.01
N PHE A 393 -10.97 -4.36 -0.95
CA PHE A 393 -11.91 -4.24 -2.07
C PHE A 393 -11.99 -5.55 -2.88
N ARG A 394 -13.16 -6.22 -2.82
CA ARG A 394 -13.47 -7.45 -3.57
C ARG A 394 -14.89 -7.36 -4.14
N LEU A 395 -15.02 -7.58 -5.44
CA LEU A 395 -16.31 -7.51 -6.15
C LEU A 395 -17.14 -8.80 -6.12
N TYR A 396 -16.50 -9.93 -5.82
CA TYR A 396 -17.13 -11.24 -5.89
C TYR A 396 -16.87 -12.00 -4.61
N ALA A 397 -17.94 -12.62 -4.10
CA ALA A 397 -17.85 -13.62 -3.06
C ALA A 397 -16.97 -14.80 -3.51
N PRO A 398 -16.35 -15.53 -2.57
CA PRO A 398 -15.60 -16.74 -2.88
C PRO A 398 -16.49 -17.81 -3.55
N ALA A 399 -15.99 -18.45 -4.60
CA ALA A 399 -16.68 -19.52 -5.31
C ALA A 399 -15.71 -20.66 -5.65
N ALA A 400 -16.24 -21.88 -5.82
CA ALA A 400 -15.45 -23.04 -6.23
C ALA A 400 -14.87 -22.89 -7.65
N HIS A 401 -15.66 -22.30 -8.56
CA HIS A 401 -15.22 -21.88 -9.88
C HIS A 401 -15.90 -20.55 -10.19
N ARG A 402 -15.14 -19.64 -10.80
CA ARG A 402 -15.65 -18.39 -11.35
C ARG A 402 -15.12 -18.26 -12.76
N ALA A 403 -16.02 -18.33 -13.74
CA ALA A 403 -15.71 -18.05 -15.13
C ALA A 403 -15.13 -16.62 -15.28
N ARG A 404 -14.40 -16.37 -16.37
CA ARG A 404 -13.87 -15.03 -16.66
C ARG A 404 -15.02 -14.01 -16.76
N GLN A 405 -14.97 -12.98 -15.93
CA GLN A 405 -16.00 -11.93 -15.87
C GLN A 405 -15.62 -10.74 -16.72
N ARG A 406 -16.51 -10.29 -17.62
CA ARG A 406 -16.25 -9.16 -18.53
C ARG A 406 -17.34 -8.09 -18.44
N ALA A 407 -16.93 -6.83 -18.36
CA ALA A 407 -17.76 -5.63 -18.53
C ALA A 407 -17.33 -4.92 -19.82
N GLY A 408 -18.04 -5.15 -20.93
CA GLY A 408 -17.60 -4.70 -22.25
C GLY A 408 -16.17 -5.16 -22.58
N LEU A 409 -15.27 -4.20 -22.80
CA LEU A 409 -13.84 -4.45 -23.09
C LEU A 409 -12.98 -4.70 -21.84
N LEU A 410 -13.52 -4.58 -20.63
CA LEU A 410 -12.78 -4.83 -19.40
C LEU A 410 -13.04 -6.25 -18.89
N VAL A 411 -11.99 -7.04 -18.70
CA VAL A 411 -12.02 -8.23 -17.85
C VAL A 411 -11.92 -7.78 -16.40
N VAL A 412 -13.03 -7.84 -15.67
CA VAL A 412 -13.11 -7.39 -14.27
C VAL A 412 -12.56 -8.44 -13.32
N ALA A 413 -12.74 -9.72 -13.64
CA ALA A 413 -12.11 -10.82 -12.91
C ALA A 413 -11.65 -11.90 -13.88
N ARG A 414 -10.41 -12.35 -13.66
CA ARG A 414 -9.86 -13.55 -14.30
C ARG A 414 -10.62 -14.79 -13.85
N GLU A 415 -10.65 -15.79 -14.73
CA GLU A 415 -11.14 -17.12 -14.39
C GLU A 415 -10.35 -17.69 -13.20
N LEU A 416 -11.08 -18.28 -12.26
CA LEU A 416 -10.56 -18.77 -10.98
C LEU A 416 -11.17 -20.14 -10.65
N TRP A 417 -10.32 -21.07 -10.22
CA TRP A 417 -10.69 -22.35 -9.64
C TRP A 417 -10.21 -22.40 -8.20
N ARG A 418 -11.08 -22.78 -7.28
CA ARG A 418 -10.76 -22.96 -5.86
C ARG A 418 -10.93 -24.42 -5.50
N LEU A 419 -9.81 -25.09 -5.22
CA LEU A 419 -9.75 -26.51 -4.92
C LEU A 419 -9.62 -26.72 -3.41
N THR A 420 -10.27 -27.74 -2.89
CA THR A 420 -10.13 -28.21 -1.51
C THR A 420 -8.91 -29.13 -1.34
N LEU A 421 -8.49 -29.35 -0.10
CA LEU A 421 -7.43 -30.31 0.22
C LEU A 421 -7.69 -31.72 -0.31
N ASP A 422 -8.94 -32.19 -0.25
CA ASP A 422 -9.32 -33.51 -0.75
C ASP A 422 -9.09 -33.66 -2.25
N THR A 423 -9.33 -32.58 -3.00
CA THR A 423 -9.13 -32.56 -4.45
C THR A 423 -7.65 -32.64 -4.81
N VAL A 424 -6.76 -32.05 -3.99
CA VAL A 424 -5.31 -32.03 -4.24
C VAL A 424 -4.55 -33.16 -3.57
N ALA A 425 -5.15 -33.90 -2.63
CA ALA A 425 -4.52 -35.04 -1.94
C ALA A 425 -3.93 -36.11 -2.89
N PRO A 426 -4.58 -36.48 -4.01
CA PRO A 426 -4.00 -37.41 -4.97
C PRO A 426 -2.71 -36.90 -5.62
N LEU A 427 -2.54 -35.58 -5.77
CA LEU A 427 -1.31 -34.98 -6.30
C LEU A 427 -0.13 -35.20 -5.35
N ILE A 428 -0.37 -35.04 -4.05
CA ILE A 428 0.64 -35.22 -3.00
C ILE A 428 1.06 -36.70 -2.92
N GLN A 429 0.11 -37.62 -3.03
CA GLN A 429 0.41 -39.05 -3.07
C GLN A 429 1.24 -39.43 -4.29
N ALA A 430 0.96 -38.83 -5.46
CA ALA A 430 1.68 -39.11 -6.69
C ALA A 430 3.17 -38.72 -6.65
N GLN A 431 3.57 -37.78 -5.79
CA GLN A 431 5.00 -37.48 -5.58
C GLN A 431 5.79 -38.71 -5.09
N ARG A 432 5.14 -39.63 -4.36
CA ARG A 432 5.78 -40.86 -3.86
C ARG A 432 6.09 -41.86 -4.96
N GLY A 433 5.37 -41.82 -6.09
CA GLY A 433 5.60 -42.70 -7.24
C GLY A 433 6.54 -42.13 -8.29
N GLY A 434 7.20 -41.00 -8.01
CA GLY A 434 8.27 -40.42 -8.81
C GLY A 434 7.84 -39.22 -9.70
N PRO A 435 8.82 -38.43 -10.21
CA PRO A 435 8.55 -37.15 -10.87
C PRO A 435 7.64 -37.25 -12.10
N ALA A 436 7.80 -38.29 -12.93
CA ALA A 436 7.00 -38.49 -14.13
C ALA A 436 5.52 -38.77 -13.81
N GLN A 437 5.26 -39.58 -12.78
CA GLN A 437 3.88 -39.88 -12.36
C GLN A 437 3.22 -38.63 -11.76
N ALA A 438 3.95 -37.89 -10.92
CA ALA A 438 3.47 -36.65 -10.33
C ALA A 438 3.13 -35.60 -11.41
N PHE A 439 4.02 -35.43 -12.40
CA PHE A 439 3.80 -34.55 -13.55
C PHE A 439 2.54 -34.95 -14.33
N ALA A 440 2.39 -36.23 -14.69
CA ALA A 440 1.22 -36.73 -15.41
C ALA A 440 -0.09 -36.53 -14.63
N ARG A 441 -0.05 -36.62 -13.29
CA ARG A 441 -1.21 -36.38 -12.43
C ARG A 441 -1.62 -34.91 -12.39
N VAL A 442 -0.67 -33.99 -12.29
CA VAL A 442 -0.95 -32.54 -12.40
C VAL A 442 -1.56 -32.21 -13.76
N ARG A 443 -1.02 -32.78 -14.85
CA ARG A 443 -1.57 -32.62 -16.20
C ARG A 443 -2.99 -33.15 -16.34
N ARG A 444 -3.31 -34.28 -15.68
CA ARG A 444 -4.67 -34.83 -15.66
C ARG A 444 -5.61 -33.90 -14.90
N LEU A 445 -5.25 -33.48 -13.69
CA LEU A 445 -6.05 -32.55 -12.91
C LEU A 445 -6.33 -31.26 -13.69
N ALA A 446 -5.30 -30.66 -14.29
CA ALA A 446 -5.44 -29.46 -15.09
C ALA A 446 -6.45 -29.65 -16.23
N ARG A 447 -6.44 -30.81 -16.91
CA ARG A 447 -7.43 -31.14 -17.93
C ARG A 447 -8.84 -31.30 -17.36
N ASP A 448 -8.96 -32.01 -16.24
CA ASP A 448 -10.25 -32.28 -15.59
C ASP A 448 -10.90 -30.99 -15.07
N GLN A 449 -10.09 -30.01 -14.64
CA GLN A 449 -10.54 -28.69 -14.19
C GLN A 449 -10.64 -27.66 -15.34
N GLY A 450 -10.14 -27.96 -16.54
CA GLY A 450 -10.13 -27.04 -17.67
C GLY A 450 -9.10 -25.90 -17.58
N TRP A 451 -8.00 -26.10 -16.85
CA TRP A 451 -6.95 -25.08 -16.72
C TRP A 451 -6.24 -24.81 -18.05
N PRO A 452 -5.98 -23.53 -18.39
CA PRO A 452 -5.08 -23.20 -19.49
C PRO A 452 -3.64 -23.63 -19.14
N ARG A 453 -2.76 -23.71 -20.15
CA ARG A 453 -1.35 -24.12 -19.96
C ARG A 453 -0.64 -23.29 -18.88
N ARG A 454 -0.90 -21.98 -18.86
CA ARG A 454 -0.24 -21.03 -17.96
C ARG A 454 -1.26 -20.51 -16.96
N VAL A 455 -0.98 -20.73 -15.68
CA VAL A 455 -1.82 -20.32 -14.56
C VAL A 455 -0.97 -19.69 -13.47
N PHE A 456 -1.63 -18.99 -12.55
CA PHE A 456 -1.07 -18.65 -11.26
C PHE A 456 -1.79 -19.46 -10.18
N TYR A 457 -1.07 -19.88 -9.15
CA TYR A 457 -1.67 -20.55 -8.00
C TYR A 457 -1.30 -19.83 -6.69
N ARG A 458 -2.17 -19.92 -5.70
CA ARG A 458 -1.97 -19.36 -4.36
C ARG A 458 -2.51 -20.33 -3.31
N VAL A 459 -1.73 -20.53 -2.25
CA VAL A 459 -2.14 -21.25 -1.03
C VAL A 459 -2.24 -20.26 0.12
N ALA A 460 -2.90 -20.63 1.22
CA ALA A 460 -2.99 -19.75 2.38
C ALA A 460 -1.57 -19.37 2.90
N GLY A 461 -1.43 -18.15 3.40
CA GLY A 461 -0.13 -17.64 3.88
C GLY A 461 0.88 -17.26 2.79
N GLU A 462 0.63 -17.59 1.51
CA GLU A 462 1.44 -17.04 0.41
C GLU A 462 0.87 -15.67 -0.01
N PRO A 463 1.63 -14.58 0.15
CA PRO A 463 1.11 -13.22 -0.05
C PRO A 463 0.85 -12.88 -1.52
N LYS A 464 1.54 -13.56 -2.46
CA LYS A 464 1.42 -13.32 -3.90
C LYS A 464 1.21 -14.62 -4.67
N PRO A 465 0.42 -14.61 -5.76
CA PRO A 465 0.27 -15.76 -6.63
C PRO A 465 1.60 -16.17 -7.27
N ILE A 466 1.80 -17.48 -7.45
CA ILE A 466 3.01 -18.08 -8.02
C ILE A 466 2.70 -18.56 -9.44
N TYR A 467 3.57 -18.21 -10.40
CA TYR A 467 3.44 -18.63 -11.79
C TYR A 467 3.68 -20.13 -11.97
N LEU A 468 2.84 -20.77 -12.79
CA LEU A 468 2.95 -22.17 -13.18
C LEU A 468 2.74 -22.31 -14.69
N ASP A 469 3.79 -22.75 -15.40
CA ASP A 469 3.65 -23.32 -16.74
C ASP A 469 3.52 -24.83 -16.61
N LEU A 470 2.36 -25.38 -16.99
CA LEU A 470 2.07 -26.80 -16.91
C LEU A 470 2.92 -27.66 -17.86
N ASP A 471 3.65 -27.06 -18.80
CA ASP A 471 4.63 -27.77 -19.64
C ASP A 471 6.05 -27.78 -19.03
N SER A 472 6.28 -27.10 -17.89
CA SER A 472 7.58 -27.04 -17.21
C SER A 472 7.66 -28.03 -16.04
N PRO A 473 8.46 -29.11 -16.14
CA PRO A 473 8.61 -30.07 -15.03
C PRO A 473 9.09 -29.43 -13.73
N SER A 474 10.00 -28.45 -13.82
CA SER A 474 10.56 -27.76 -12.64
C SER A 474 9.51 -26.89 -11.93
N LEU A 475 8.65 -26.19 -12.67
CA LEU A 475 7.58 -25.39 -12.07
C LEU A 475 6.47 -26.28 -11.49
N VAL A 476 6.18 -27.41 -12.13
CA VAL A 476 5.26 -28.42 -11.60
C VAL A 476 5.79 -29.05 -10.31
N ASP A 477 7.08 -29.35 -10.23
CA ASP A 477 7.70 -29.84 -8.98
C ASP A 477 7.58 -28.81 -7.85
N LEU A 478 7.85 -27.53 -8.14
CA LEU A 478 7.68 -26.44 -7.17
C LEU A 478 6.22 -26.34 -6.70
N PHE A 479 5.27 -26.35 -7.63
CA PHE A 479 3.83 -26.34 -7.32
C PHE A 479 3.45 -27.47 -6.35
N LEU A 480 3.89 -28.70 -6.64
CA LEU A 480 3.59 -29.85 -5.80
C LEU A 480 4.20 -29.73 -4.39
N ARG A 481 5.43 -29.21 -4.27
CA ARG A 481 6.05 -28.96 -2.96
C ARG A 481 5.29 -27.91 -2.16
N THR A 482 4.86 -26.83 -2.80
CA THR A 482 4.08 -25.76 -2.17
C THR A 482 2.72 -26.28 -1.69
N VAL A 483 2.01 -27.02 -2.54
CA VAL A 483 0.72 -27.64 -2.19
C VAL A 483 0.88 -28.67 -1.07
N ALA A 484 1.92 -29.50 -1.11
CA ALA A 484 2.19 -30.47 -0.04
C ALA A 484 2.51 -29.77 1.30
N ALA A 485 3.24 -28.65 1.27
CA ALA A 485 3.51 -27.85 2.47
C ALA A 485 2.21 -27.23 3.03
N ALA A 486 1.38 -26.65 2.16
CA ALA A 486 0.09 -26.09 2.53
C ALA A 486 -0.84 -27.15 3.15
N ALA A 487 -0.93 -28.33 2.55
CA ALA A 487 -1.72 -29.43 3.08
C ALA A 487 -1.26 -29.90 4.47
N ARG A 488 0.06 -29.94 4.73
CA ARG A 488 0.60 -30.27 6.07
C ARG A 488 0.24 -29.22 7.12
N ARG A 489 0.06 -27.96 6.73
CA ARG A 489 -0.41 -26.89 7.62
C ARG A 489 -1.93 -26.92 7.86
N GLY A 490 -2.66 -27.72 7.08
CA GLY A 490 -4.12 -27.75 7.12
C GLY A 490 -4.77 -26.58 6.38
N ASP A 491 -4.07 -25.97 5.41
CA ASP A 491 -4.60 -24.84 4.65
C ASP A 491 -5.86 -25.25 3.87
N PRO A 492 -6.98 -24.52 3.95
CA PRO A 492 -8.28 -25.05 3.52
C PRO A 492 -8.45 -25.10 2.00
N ALA A 493 -7.67 -24.34 1.24
CA ALA A 493 -7.88 -24.17 -0.20
C ALA A 493 -6.60 -23.86 -1.00
N LEU A 494 -6.64 -24.27 -2.26
CA LEU A 494 -5.72 -23.85 -3.33
C LEU A 494 -6.52 -23.03 -4.34
N ASP A 495 -6.16 -21.77 -4.51
CA ASP A 495 -6.69 -20.93 -5.58
C ASP A 495 -5.80 -21.07 -6.81
N VAL A 496 -6.40 -21.29 -7.97
CA VAL A 496 -5.74 -21.27 -9.28
C VAL A 496 -6.46 -20.25 -10.14
N SER A 497 -5.71 -19.41 -10.85
CA SER A 497 -6.26 -18.39 -11.76
C SER A 497 -5.56 -18.47 -13.10
N GLU A 498 -6.27 -18.16 -14.16
CA GLU A 498 -5.67 -18.07 -15.49
C GLU A 498 -4.56 -17.00 -15.56
N MET A 499 -3.54 -17.22 -16.40
CA MET A 499 -2.65 -16.15 -16.81
C MET A 499 -3.34 -15.28 -17.87
N LEU A 500 -3.64 -14.04 -17.52
CA LEU A 500 -4.20 -13.06 -18.44
C LEU A 500 -3.63 -11.65 -18.18
N PRO A 501 -3.05 -10.97 -19.19
CA PRO A 501 -2.84 -11.42 -20.58
C PRO A 501 -1.92 -12.65 -20.70
N ASP A 502 -2.16 -13.49 -21.71
CA ASP A 502 -1.20 -14.54 -22.10
C ASP A 502 0.05 -13.90 -22.74
N PRO A 503 1.25 -14.53 -22.70
CA PRO A 503 2.45 -14.02 -23.38
C PRO A 503 2.27 -13.61 -24.84
N SER A 504 1.38 -14.25 -25.59
CA SER A 504 1.03 -13.84 -26.97
C SER A 504 0.31 -12.47 -27.03
N GLN A 505 -0.30 -12.05 -25.94
CA GLN A 505 -1.05 -10.81 -25.75
C GLN A 505 -0.25 -9.73 -24.99
N CYS A 506 1.03 -10.00 -24.70
CA CYS A 506 1.95 -9.00 -24.17
C CYS A 506 2.41 -8.09 -25.32
N TRP A 507 1.78 -6.92 -25.44
CA TRP A 507 1.91 -6.03 -26.59
C TRP A 507 3.19 -5.18 -26.63
N LEU A 508 3.89 -5.03 -25.50
CA LEU A 508 4.99 -4.07 -25.34
C LEU A 508 6.37 -4.75 -25.41
N PRO A 509 7.06 -4.71 -26.56
CA PRO A 509 8.41 -5.24 -26.70
C PRO A 509 9.47 -4.31 -26.09
N ASP A 510 10.65 -4.83 -25.77
CA ASP A 510 11.87 -4.04 -25.60
C ASP A 510 12.61 -3.83 -26.94
N ALA A 511 13.79 -3.20 -26.89
CA ALA A 511 14.62 -2.97 -28.06
C ALA A 511 15.10 -4.27 -28.75
N ALA A 512 15.13 -5.39 -28.04
CA ALA A 512 15.47 -6.71 -28.57
C ALA A 512 14.24 -7.49 -29.09
N GLY A 513 13.04 -6.90 -29.02
CA GLY A 513 11.78 -7.54 -29.41
C GLY A 513 11.19 -8.48 -28.36
N ALA A 514 11.81 -8.59 -27.17
CA ALA A 514 11.29 -9.41 -26.08
C ALA A 514 10.06 -8.75 -25.46
N ARG A 515 9.01 -9.53 -25.18
CA ARG A 515 7.72 -9.06 -24.68
C ARG A 515 7.57 -9.35 -23.20
N TYR A 516 6.96 -8.41 -22.48
CA TYR A 516 6.80 -8.48 -21.03
C TYR A 516 5.35 -8.18 -20.64
N SER A 517 4.90 -8.79 -19.54
CA SER A 517 3.69 -8.31 -18.88
C SER A 517 3.90 -6.85 -18.48
N SER A 518 2.91 -6.02 -18.77
CA SER A 518 2.97 -4.57 -18.57
C SER A 518 1.65 -4.11 -17.98
N GLU A 519 1.73 -3.35 -16.89
CA GLU A 519 0.58 -2.89 -16.13
C GLU A 519 0.64 -1.35 -16.01
N TRP A 520 -0.52 -0.73 -16.17
CA TRP A 520 -0.72 0.69 -16.02
C TRP A 520 -1.34 0.95 -14.67
N ARG A 521 -0.55 1.51 -13.76
CA ARG A 521 -1.06 2.10 -12.53
C ARG A 521 -1.48 3.53 -12.80
N MET A 522 -2.74 3.83 -12.53
CA MET A 522 -3.36 5.11 -12.87
C MET A 522 -4.07 5.68 -11.65
N LEU A 523 -4.35 6.98 -11.69
CA LEU A 523 -5.18 7.66 -10.72
C LEU A 523 -6.36 8.28 -11.45
N PHE A 524 -7.56 7.81 -11.13
CA PHE A 524 -8.81 8.37 -11.61
C PHE A 524 -9.42 9.25 -10.54
N VAL A 525 -9.95 10.40 -10.96
CA VAL A 525 -10.57 11.37 -10.07
C VAL A 525 -12.01 11.57 -10.48
N ARG A 526 -12.93 11.35 -9.53
CA ARG A 526 -14.32 11.79 -9.67
C ARG A 526 -14.39 13.29 -9.39
N ARG A 527 -14.60 14.09 -10.42
CA ARG A 527 -14.83 15.54 -10.28
C ARG A 527 -16.28 15.83 -9.95
N THR A 528 -16.57 16.14 -8.70
CA THR A 528 -17.77 16.88 -8.30
C THR A 528 -17.55 18.34 -8.68
N ARG A 529 -18.45 18.96 -9.48
CA ARG A 529 -18.35 20.40 -9.83
C ARG A 529 -18.48 21.27 -8.57
N ALA A 530 -17.39 21.48 -7.86
CA ALA A 530 -17.14 22.59 -6.94
C ALA A 530 -15.68 22.46 -6.43
N VAL A 531 -14.76 23.27 -6.97
CA VAL A 531 -13.47 23.49 -6.31
C VAL A 531 -13.30 24.99 -6.12
N ARG A 532 -13.41 25.44 -4.86
CA ARG A 532 -12.71 26.65 -4.41
C ARG A 532 -11.38 26.16 -3.85
N ALA A 533 -10.27 26.65 -4.41
CA ALA A 533 -8.94 26.35 -3.93
C ALA A 533 -8.77 26.91 -2.50
N PHE A 534 -8.19 26.13 -1.59
CA PHE A 534 -7.74 26.61 -0.29
C PHE A 534 -6.44 27.40 -0.47
N ALA A 535 -6.41 28.61 0.09
CA ALA A 535 -5.23 29.48 0.12
C ALA A 535 -4.27 29.07 1.24
#